data_AF-A0A224XFV3-F1
#
_entry.id   AF-A0A224XFV3-F1
#
_cell.length_a   1.000
_cell.length_b   1.000
_cell.length_c   1.000
_cell.angle_alpha   90.00
_cell.angle_beta   90.00
_cell.angle_gamma   90.00
#
_symmetry.space_group_name_H-M   'P 1'
#
loop_
_entity.id
_entity.type
_entity.pdbx_description
1 polymer ?
#
loop_
_entity_poly.entity_id
_entity_poly.type
_entity_poly.pdbx_seq_one_letter_code
_entity_poly.pdbx_strand_id
1 'polypeptide(L)'
;MQDEQLSIKTIKSRFFGIPIYFRNHKIFDVDWVGIIDRFTKLNTSLSDMIFNLKSFKDKSVNNEDEATWARAYVLELVEVSLNIPTSYGKALKYLMLWKKMTVEELAEQTLLAPETISRMRNRNVSKPNLKSVVAICVGLELPTHLSHKLIELAGHSLRLTIIDHQFYELILNSCTAESIYYCNEILLSNQLKPLTVEK
;
A
#
# COMPACT_ATOMS: atom_id res chain seq x y z
N MET A 1 15.01 -15.11 46.66
CA MET A 1 16.09 -14.93 45.66
C MET A 1 15.94 -16.03 44.63
N GLN A 2 15.93 -15.64 43.35
CA GLN A 2 16.11 -16.47 42.15
C GLN A 2 14.99 -17.45 41.79
N ASP A 3 13.90 -16.88 41.29
CA ASP A 3 13.08 -17.49 40.24
C ASP A 3 13.60 -17.05 38.85
N GLU A 4 13.28 -17.84 37.82
CA GLU A 4 13.44 -17.58 36.38
C GLU A 4 14.81 -17.79 35.72
N GLN A 5 15.24 -19.06 35.66
CA GLN A 5 16.23 -19.51 34.66
C GLN A 5 15.75 -20.70 33.80
N LEU A 6 14.44 -20.98 33.72
CA LEU A 6 13.98 -22.13 32.96
C LEU A 6 12.69 -21.87 32.18
N SER A 7 12.82 -21.28 30.99
CA SER A 7 12.17 -21.76 29.75
C SER A 7 12.38 -20.77 28.59
N ILE A 8 13.64 -20.49 28.24
CA ILE A 8 13.96 -20.02 26.88
C ILE A 8 14.01 -21.26 25.99
N LYS A 9 12.85 -21.89 25.76
CA LYS A 9 12.70 -22.87 24.68
C LYS A 9 12.50 -22.09 23.39
N THR A 10 13.62 -21.76 22.77
CA THR A 10 13.89 -21.98 21.34
C THR A 10 12.65 -21.90 20.43
N ILE A 11 12.13 -20.70 20.18
CA ILE A 11 11.41 -20.43 18.93
C ILE A 11 12.46 -19.98 17.92
N LYS A 12 13.15 -20.96 17.34
CA LYS A 12 13.92 -20.77 16.10
C LYS A 12 12.93 -20.80 14.94
N SER A 13 12.18 -19.72 14.71
CA SER A 13 11.56 -19.50 13.40
C SER A 13 12.56 -18.77 12.52
N ARG A 14 13.02 -19.51 11.53
CA ARG A 14 14.09 -19.21 10.59
C ARG A 14 13.62 -18.13 9.59
N PHE A 15 13.65 -16.86 9.97
CA PHE A 15 13.46 -15.75 9.04
C PHE A 15 14.51 -14.66 9.34
N PHE A 16 15.47 -14.53 8.42
CA PHE A 16 16.58 -13.56 8.37
C PHE A 16 17.44 -13.43 9.64
N GLY A 17 18.61 -14.08 9.61
CA GLY A 17 19.59 -14.13 10.71
C GLY A 17 20.26 -12.80 11.05
N ILE A 18 19.53 -11.89 11.69
CA ILE A 18 20.08 -10.77 12.44
C ILE A 18 19.70 -10.99 13.92
N PRO A 19 20.66 -11.24 14.82
CA PRO A 19 20.35 -11.39 16.24
C PRO A 19 19.97 -10.02 16.81
N ILE A 20 18.68 -9.81 17.07
CA ILE A 20 18.19 -8.62 17.77
C ILE A 20 18.39 -8.86 19.27
N TYR A 21 19.50 -8.37 19.81
CA TYR A 21 19.71 -8.33 21.26
C TYR A 21 18.83 -7.24 21.85
N PHE A 22 17.64 -7.60 22.34
CA PHE A 22 16.83 -6.69 23.15
C PHE A 22 17.43 -6.60 24.55
N ARG A 23 18.29 -5.60 24.75
CA ARG A 23 18.77 -5.20 26.07
C ARG A 23 17.72 -4.31 26.71
N ASN A 24 17.19 -4.77 27.84
CA ASN A 24 16.27 -4.09 28.76
C ASN A 24 16.37 -2.56 28.71
N HIS A 25 15.42 -1.90 28.04
CA HIS A 25 14.96 -0.56 28.40
C HIS A 25 13.57 -0.34 27.81
N LYS A 26 12.62 -0.04 28.71
CA LYS A 26 11.24 0.41 28.49
C LYS A 26 11.01 1.07 27.12
N ILE A 27 10.44 0.33 26.18
CA ILE A 27 9.88 0.88 24.93
C ILE A 27 8.46 0.37 24.87
N PHE A 28 7.53 1.32 25.07
CA PHE A 28 6.09 1.36 24.82
C PHE A 28 5.28 0.06 24.92
N ASP A 29 4.10 0.19 25.53
CA ASP A 29 3.03 -0.79 25.65
C ASP A 29 2.50 -1.24 24.28
N VAL A 30 3.33 -1.95 23.52
CA VAL A 30 3.09 -2.40 22.15
C VAL A 30 2.97 -3.91 22.21
N ASP A 31 1.77 -4.41 21.91
CA ASP A 31 1.47 -5.83 21.84
C ASP A 31 2.14 -6.48 20.61
N TRP A 32 3.43 -6.79 20.76
CA TRP A 32 4.23 -7.45 19.72
C TRP A 32 3.71 -8.84 19.36
N VAL A 33 3.04 -9.52 20.29
CA VAL A 33 2.44 -10.84 20.04
C VAL A 33 1.24 -10.69 19.12
N GLY A 34 0.35 -9.74 19.41
CA GLY A 34 -0.79 -9.42 18.55
C GLY A 34 -0.38 -8.89 17.18
N ILE A 35 0.70 -8.12 17.07
CA ILE A 35 1.25 -7.64 15.79
C ILE A 35 1.81 -8.81 14.96
N ILE A 36 2.59 -9.71 15.57
CA ILE A 36 3.11 -10.89 14.90
C ILE A 36 1.96 -11.81 14.44
N ASP A 37 0.95 -12.03 15.28
CA ASP A 37 -0.23 -12.85 14.96
C ASP A 37 -1.09 -12.24 13.83
N ARG A 38 -1.23 -10.91 13.79
CA ARG A 38 -1.88 -10.23 12.66
C ARG A 38 -1.06 -10.32 11.39
N PHE A 39 0.26 -10.14 11.46
CA PHE A 39 1.13 -10.26 10.30
C PHE A 39 1.13 -11.67 9.73
N THR A 40 1.15 -12.71 10.57
CA THR A 40 1.05 -14.10 10.10
C THR A 40 -0.32 -14.38 9.50
N LYS A 41 -1.41 -13.95 10.14
CA LYS A 41 -2.77 -14.07 9.58
C LYS A 41 -2.96 -13.33 8.26
N LEU A 42 -2.44 -12.11 8.14
CA LEU A 42 -2.44 -11.34 6.89
C LEU A 42 -1.63 -12.06 5.81
N ASN A 43 -0.47 -12.62 6.14
CA ASN A 43 0.35 -13.36 5.18
C ASN A 43 -0.32 -14.66 4.71
N THR A 44 -1.02 -15.37 5.61
CA THR A 44 -1.83 -16.54 5.25
C THR A 44 -3.03 -16.14 4.40
N SER A 45 -3.77 -15.09 4.77
CA SER A 45 -4.90 -14.57 4.00
C SER A 45 -4.49 -14.05 2.62
N LEU A 46 -3.32 -13.40 2.51
CA LEU A 46 -2.75 -12.98 1.24
C LEU A 46 -2.33 -14.19 0.40
N SER A 47 -1.75 -15.22 1.02
CA SER A 47 -1.44 -16.49 0.34
C SER A 47 -2.72 -17.18 -0.17
N ASP A 48 -3.79 -17.17 0.61
CA ASP A 48 -5.09 -17.76 0.25
C ASP A 48 -5.80 -16.94 -0.82
N MET A 49 -5.67 -15.61 -0.80
CA MET A 49 -6.20 -14.72 -1.84
C MET A 49 -5.41 -14.85 -3.14
N ILE A 50 -4.08 -14.96 -3.08
CA ILE A 50 -3.20 -15.26 -4.22
C ILE A 50 -3.51 -16.66 -4.78
N PHE A 51 -3.81 -17.64 -3.91
CA PHE A 51 -4.21 -18.98 -4.30
C PHE A 51 -5.58 -18.96 -4.99
N ASN A 52 -6.57 -18.27 -4.43
CA ASN A 52 -7.91 -18.13 -5.03
C ASN A 52 -7.89 -17.33 -6.34
N LEU A 53 -7.03 -16.32 -6.48
CA LEU A 53 -6.80 -15.60 -7.74
C LEU A 53 -6.17 -16.52 -8.81
N LYS A 54 -5.25 -17.40 -8.42
CA LYS A 54 -4.74 -18.46 -9.30
C LYS A 54 -5.83 -19.47 -9.68
N SER A 55 -6.73 -19.81 -8.77
CA SER A 55 -7.85 -20.73 -9.03
C SER A 55 -8.95 -20.10 -9.90
N PHE A 56 -9.15 -18.79 -9.84
CA PHE A 56 -10.09 -18.05 -10.71
C PHE A 56 -9.60 -18.01 -12.17
N LYS A 57 -8.27 -18.03 -12.35
CA LYS A 57 -7.59 -18.03 -13.64
C LYS A 57 -7.70 -19.37 -14.40
N ASP A 58 -8.08 -20.45 -13.70
CA ASP A 58 -8.07 -21.82 -14.24
C ASP A 58 -9.42 -22.27 -14.85
N LYS A 59 -10.37 -21.34 -15.03
CA LYS A 59 -11.61 -21.60 -15.77
C LYS A 59 -11.68 -20.72 -17.02
N SER A 60 -11.16 -21.31 -18.09
CA SER A 60 -11.43 -21.04 -19.52
C SER A 60 -10.97 -19.71 -20.11
N VAL A 61 -9.66 -19.56 -20.37
CA VAL A 61 -9.16 -18.69 -21.45
C VAL A 61 -7.89 -19.33 -22.03
N ASN A 62 -7.76 -19.41 -23.35
CA ASN A 62 -6.60 -20.02 -24.02
C ASN A 62 -5.31 -19.31 -23.60
N ASN A 63 -4.23 -20.07 -23.36
CA ASN A 63 -2.93 -19.55 -22.91
C ASN A 63 -2.35 -18.44 -23.83
N GLU A 64 -2.73 -18.41 -25.11
CA GLU A 64 -2.31 -17.38 -26.08
C GLU A 64 -3.07 -16.05 -25.91
N ASP A 65 -4.37 -16.10 -25.64
CA ASP A 65 -5.18 -14.92 -25.33
C ASP A 65 -4.69 -14.28 -24.02
N GLU A 66 -4.21 -15.12 -23.11
CA GLU A 66 -3.66 -14.67 -21.83
C GLU A 66 -2.37 -13.86 -21.97
N ALA A 67 -1.40 -14.42 -22.70
CA ALA A 67 -0.15 -13.74 -23.00
C ALA A 67 -0.39 -12.44 -23.80
N THR A 68 -1.43 -12.44 -24.64
CA THR A 68 -1.79 -11.29 -25.48
C THR A 68 -2.36 -10.13 -24.65
N TRP A 69 -3.32 -10.37 -23.74
CA TRP A 69 -3.83 -9.29 -22.87
C TRP A 69 -2.76 -8.81 -21.89
N ALA A 70 -1.93 -9.70 -21.35
CA ALA A 70 -0.85 -9.33 -20.44
C ALA A 70 0.16 -8.42 -21.14
N ARG A 71 0.53 -8.74 -22.39
CA ARG A 71 1.39 -7.90 -23.21
C ARG A 71 0.74 -6.56 -23.53
N ALA A 72 -0.53 -6.54 -23.91
CA ALA A 72 -1.26 -5.30 -24.19
C ALA A 72 -1.31 -4.38 -22.96
N TYR A 73 -1.61 -4.95 -21.79
CA TYR A 73 -1.62 -4.24 -20.52
C TYR A 73 -0.24 -3.67 -20.15
N VAL A 74 0.83 -4.46 -20.29
CA VAL A 74 2.20 -3.98 -20.03
C VAL A 74 2.58 -2.85 -20.99
N LEU A 75 2.23 -2.94 -22.27
CA LEU A 75 2.49 -1.87 -23.25
C LEU A 75 1.75 -0.58 -22.90
N GLU A 76 0.49 -0.69 -22.47
CA GLU A 76 -0.28 0.45 -21.98
C GLU A 76 0.39 1.09 -20.76
N LEU A 77 0.83 0.29 -19.79
CA LEU A 77 1.54 0.80 -18.60
C LEU A 77 2.84 1.52 -18.95
N VAL A 78 3.60 0.99 -19.92
CA VAL A 78 4.82 1.64 -20.42
C VAL A 78 4.48 2.97 -21.07
N GLU A 79 3.46 3.03 -21.93
CA GLU A 79 3.01 4.26 -22.57
C GLU A 79 2.55 5.31 -21.55
N VAL A 80 1.74 4.90 -20.57
CA VAL A 80 1.32 5.76 -19.46
C VAL A 80 2.53 6.28 -18.71
N SER A 81 3.48 5.40 -18.34
CA SER A 81 4.67 5.78 -17.59
C SER A 81 5.57 6.76 -18.33
N LEU A 82 5.66 6.67 -19.66
CA LEU A 82 6.48 7.58 -20.49
C LEU A 82 5.82 8.97 -20.64
N ASN A 83 4.49 9.01 -20.63
CA ASN A 83 3.71 10.23 -20.83
C ASN A 83 3.37 10.98 -19.53
N ILE A 84 3.68 10.42 -18.35
CA ILE A 84 3.45 11.08 -17.06
C ILE A 84 4.24 12.40 -16.99
N PRO A 85 3.56 13.55 -16.78
CA PRO A 85 4.22 14.82 -16.57
C PRO A 85 5.13 14.84 -15.33
N THR A 86 6.18 15.65 -15.38
CA THR A 86 7.14 15.83 -14.27
C THR A 86 6.62 16.66 -13.09
N SER A 87 5.43 17.27 -13.22
CA SER A 87 4.79 18.01 -12.13
C SER A 87 3.71 17.15 -11.49
N TYR A 88 3.73 17.05 -10.15
CA TYR A 88 2.74 16.30 -9.37
C TYR A 88 1.29 16.58 -9.78
N GLY A 89 0.85 17.84 -9.78
CA GLY A 89 -0.54 18.19 -10.10
C GLY A 89 -0.93 17.81 -11.54
N LYS A 90 0.00 17.95 -12.50
CA LYS A 90 -0.20 17.52 -13.88
C LYS A 90 -0.21 15.99 -14.03
N ALA A 91 0.65 15.28 -13.30
CA ALA A 91 0.66 13.83 -13.25
C ALA A 91 -0.63 13.26 -12.67
N LEU A 92 -1.13 13.86 -11.59
CA LEU A 92 -2.42 13.48 -11.01
C LEU A 92 -3.57 13.70 -12.01
N LYS A 93 -3.61 14.84 -12.71
CA LYS A 93 -4.60 15.07 -13.80
C LYS A 93 -4.53 13.98 -14.87
N TYR A 94 -3.33 13.67 -15.32
CA TYR A 94 -3.10 12.69 -16.36
C TYR A 94 -3.56 11.28 -15.93
N LEU A 95 -3.21 10.86 -14.73
CA LEU A 95 -3.61 9.54 -14.18
C LEU A 95 -5.12 9.44 -13.95
N MET A 96 -5.77 10.51 -13.49
CA MET A 96 -7.24 10.56 -13.38
C MET A 96 -7.91 10.41 -14.75
N LEU A 97 -7.39 11.06 -15.79
CA LEU A 97 -7.91 10.93 -17.15
C LEU A 97 -7.71 9.51 -17.70
N TRP A 98 -6.56 8.91 -17.45
CA TRP A 98 -6.28 7.52 -17.84
C TRP A 98 -7.25 6.53 -17.16
N LYS A 99 -7.48 6.70 -15.86
CA LYS A 99 -8.46 5.91 -15.09
C LYS A 99 -9.93 6.32 -15.30
N LYS A 100 -10.17 7.37 -16.11
CA LYS A 100 -11.50 7.96 -16.37
C LYS A 100 -12.27 8.32 -15.09
N MET A 101 -11.57 8.78 -14.06
CA MET A 101 -12.14 9.07 -12.76
C MET A 101 -12.31 10.57 -12.53
N THR A 102 -13.50 10.97 -12.07
CA THR A 102 -13.85 12.35 -11.71
C THR A 102 -13.26 12.76 -10.35
N VAL A 103 -13.40 14.04 -10.00
CA VAL A 103 -12.95 14.51 -8.67
C VAL A 103 -13.84 13.96 -7.57
N GLU A 104 -15.12 13.85 -7.87
CA GLU A 104 -16.19 13.39 -7.00
C GLU A 104 -16.06 11.90 -6.71
N GLU A 105 -15.87 11.07 -7.74
CA GLU A 105 -15.59 9.64 -7.57
C GLU A 105 -14.31 9.41 -6.78
N LEU A 106 -13.23 10.15 -7.11
CA LEU A 106 -11.98 10.00 -6.37
C LEU A 106 -12.12 10.47 -4.92
N ALA A 107 -12.95 11.47 -4.64
CA ALA A 107 -13.25 11.94 -3.28
C ALA A 107 -13.91 10.84 -2.46
N GLU A 108 -14.91 10.18 -3.03
CA GLU A 108 -15.60 9.05 -2.43
C GLU A 108 -14.65 7.88 -2.16
N GLN A 109 -13.84 7.48 -3.16
CA GLN A 109 -12.90 6.37 -3.03
C GLN A 109 -11.75 6.64 -2.05
N THR A 110 -11.44 7.90 -1.74
CA THR A 110 -10.29 8.26 -0.88
C THR A 110 -10.69 8.87 0.46
N LEU A 111 -11.98 9.11 0.70
CA LEU A 111 -12.50 9.88 1.84
C LEU A 111 -11.87 11.29 1.94
N LEU A 112 -11.37 11.84 0.84
CA LEU A 112 -10.86 13.21 0.77
C LEU A 112 -11.95 14.14 0.27
N ALA A 113 -12.04 15.33 0.85
CA ALA A 113 -12.94 16.35 0.32
C ALA A 113 -12.61 16.70 -1.15
N PRO A 114 -13.60 16.88 -2.04
CA PRO A 114 -13.38 17.24 -3.46
C PRO A 114 -12.49 18.47 -3.65
N GLU A 115 -12.54 19.44 -2.74
CA GLU A 115 -11.71 20.65 -2.74
C GLU A 115 -10.23 20.30 -2.48
N THR A 116 -9.98 19.29 -1.65
CA THR A 116 -8.62 18.80 -1.37
C THR A 116 -8.00 18.19 -2.61
N ILE A 117 -8.74 17.33 -3.33
CA ILE A 117 -8.30 16.75 -4.60
C ILE A 117 -8.10 17.86 -5.64
N SER A 118 -9.07 18.77 -5.78
CA SER A 118 -8.96 19.91 -6.68
C SER A 118 -7.74 20.78 -6.38
N ARG A 119 -7.41 20.99 -5.11
CA ARG A 119 -6.21 21.73 -4.68
C ARG A 119 -4.92 20.97 -5.04
N MET A 120 -4.86 19.67 -4.76
CA MET A 120 -3.71 18.81 -5.07
C MET A 120 -3.43 18.76 -6.57
N ARG A 121 -4.50 18.82 -7.37
CA ARG A 121 -4.46 18.77 -8.83
C ARG A 121 -4.09 20.11 -9.49
N ASN A 122 -4.57 21.23 -8.95
CA ASN A 122 -4.47 22.55 -9.59
C ASN A 122 -3.40 23.47 -9.00
N ARG A 123 -3.04 23.32 -7.73
CA ARG A 123 -2.03 24.17 -7.10
C ARG A 123 -0.68 23.48 -7.11
N ASN A 124 0.40 24.25 -7.26
CA ASN A 124 1.75 23.78 -6.95
C ASN A 124 1.86 23.58 -5.43
N VAL A 125 1.30 22.48 -4.94
CA VAL A 125 1.51 22.05 -3.56
C VAL A 125 2.96 21.57 -3.48
N SER A 126 3.83 22.37 -2.86
CA SER A 126 5.27 22.10 -2.79
C SER A 126 5.59 20.72 -2.20
N LYS A 127 4.74 20.20 -1.32
CA LYS A 127 4.83 18.84 -0.76
C LYS A 127 3.48 18.40 -0.15
N PRO A 128 2.61 17.70 -0.88
CA PRO A 128 1.35 17.19 -0.32
C PRO A 128 1.63 16.15 0.79
N ASN A 129 0.67 15.89 1.67
CA ASN A 129 0.85 14.88 2.73
C ASN A 129 1.00 13.48 2.11
N LEU A 130 2.05 12.73 2.49
CA LEU A 130 2.30 11.36 1.99
C LEU A 130 1.06 10.47 2.12
N LYS A 131 0.34 10.55 3.24
CA LYS A 131 -0.87 9.75 3.46
C LYS A 131 -1.96 10.02 2.44
N SER A 132 -2.19 11.30 2.13
CA SER A 132 -3.16 11.70 1.11
C SER A 132 -2.71 11.27 -0.29
N VAL A 133 -1.40 11.25 -0.56
CA VAL A 133 -0.86 10.73 -1.82
C VAL A 133 -1.07 9.22 -1.92
N VAL A 134 -0.77 8.46 -0.86
CA VAL A 134 -1.02 7.00 -0.81
C VAL A 134 -2.51 6.70 -0.95
N ALA A 135 -3.39 7.45 -0.27
CA ALA A 135 -4.83 7.32 -0.42
C ALA A 135 -5.27 7.54 -1.89
N ILE A 136 -4.74 8.56 -2.57
CA ILE A 136 -5.01 8.79 -3.99
C ILE A 136 -4.53 7.61 -4.85
N CYS A 137 -3.37 7.03 -4.56
CA CYS A 137 -2.88 5.87 -5.30
C CYS A 137 -3.81 4.65 -5.13
N VAL A 138 -4.35 4.45 -3.92
CA VAL A 138 -5.34 3.40 -3.64
C VAL A 138 -6.66 3.70 -4.33
N GLY A 139 -7.21 4.91 -4.20
CA GLY A 139 -8.50 5.26 -4.80
C GLY A 139 -8.50 5.30 -6.34
N LEU A 140 -7.34 5.52 -6.96
CA LEU A 140 -7.15 5.37 -8.42
C LEU A 140 -6.82 3.93 -8.85
N GLU A 141 -6.66 3.02 -7.88
CA GLU A 141 -6.23 1.64 -8.09
C GLU A 141 -4.96 1.56 -8.96
N LEU A 142 -3.96 2.38 -8.61
CA LEU A 142 -2.75 2.51 -9.40
C LEU A 142 -1.86 1.27 -9.22
N PRO A 143 -1.29 0.74 -10.31
CA PRO A 143 -0.20 -0.23 -10.24
C PRO A 143 0.97 0.32 -9.43
N THR A 144 1.66 -0.55 -8.67
CA THR A 144 2.72 -0.17 -7.73
C THR A 144 3.75 0.80 -8.33
N HIS A 145 4.22 0.54 -9.56
CA HIS A 145 5.22 1.36 -10.23
C HIS A 145 4.73 2.80 -10.49
N LEU A 146 3.46 2.99 -10.89
CA LEU A 146 2.87 4.33 -11.08
C LEU A 146 2.63 5.02 -9.73
N SER A 147 2.25 4.24 -8.71
CA SER A 147 2.11 4.74 -7.33
C SER A 147 3.42 5.32 -6.80
N HIS A 148 4.54 4.59 -6.95
CA HIS A 148 5.86 5.11 -6.59
C HIS A 148 6.22 6.36 -7.36
N LYS A 149 5.92 6.39 -8.67
CA LYS A 149 6.20 7.57 -9.49
C LYS A 149 5.45 8.78 -8.98
N LEU A 150 4.17 8.63 -8.64
CA LEU A 150 3.35 9.71 -8.11
C LEU A 150 3.84 10.19 -6.73
N ILE A 151 4.29 9.26 -5.88
CA ILE A 151 4.89 9.57 -4.56
C ILE A 151 6.22 10.32 -4.70
N GLU A 152 7.06 9.93 -5.65
CA GLU A 152 8.31 10.62 -5.97
C GLU A 152 8.04 12.05 -6.44
N LEU A 153 7.09 12.23 -7.37
CA LEU A 153 6.68 13.54 -7.87
C LEU A 153 6.09 14.43 -6.76
N ALA A 154 5.47 13.83 -5.75
CA ALA A 154 4.99 14.52 -4.55
C ALA A 154 6.13 14.93 -3.58
N GLY A 155 7.39 14.60 -3.88
CA GLY A 155 8.55 14.91 -3.05
C GLY A 155 8.73 13.99 -1.85
N HIS A 156 8.23 12.76 -1.94
CA HIS A 156 8.36 11.73 -0.90
C HIS A 156 9.08 10.49 -1.41
N SER A 157 9.57 9.69 -0.47
CA SER A 157 10.06 8.34 -0.74
C SER A 157 9.68 7.41 0.41
N LEU A 158 9.22 6.21 0.07
CA LEU A 158 8.99 5.14 1.03
C LEU A 158 10.34 4.56 1.44
N ARG A 159 10.55 4.39 2.75
CA ARG A 159 11.85 3.99 3.32
C ARG A 159 11.68 2.69 4.07
N LEU A 160 12.59 1.75 3.83
CA LEU A 160 12.57 0.42 4.47
C LEU A 160 12.73 0.48 6.00
N THR A 161 13.37 1.54 6.51
CA THR A 161 13.61 1.71 7.95
C THR A 161 12.43 2.28 8.73
N ILE A 162 11.35 2.70 8.05
CA ILE A 162 10.18 3.31 8.68
C ILE A 162 9.00 2.33 8.56
N ILE A 163 8.50 1.86 9.69
CA ILE A 163 7.42 0.85 9.75
C ILE A 163 6.16 1.34 9.02
N ASP A 164 5.72 2.58 9.25
CA ASP A 164 4.57 3.18 8.54
C ASP A 164 4.74 3.10 7.02
N HIS A 165 5.96 3.31 6.50
CA HIS A 165 6.21 3.26 5.07
C HIS A 165 6.14 1.82 4.55
N GLN A 166 6.50 0.82 5.34
CA GLN A 166 6.34 -0.59 4.97
C GLN A 166 4.88 -1.01 4.92
N PHE A 167 4.03 -0.45 5.78
CA PHE A 167 2.59 -0.64 5.66
C PHE A 167 2.01 0.05 4.42
N TYR A 168 2.50 1.23 4.05
CA TYR A 168 2.11 1.85 2.78
C TYR A 168 2.55 1.01 1.57
N GLU A 169 3.76 0.44 1.59
CA GLU A 169 4.19 -0.51 0.55
C GLU A 169 3.27 -1.73 0.47
N LEU A 170 2.89 -2.31 1.61
CA LEU A 170 1.97 -3.44 1.65
C LEU A 170 0.62 -3.08 1.01
N ILE A 171 0.07 -1.93 1.37
CA ILE A 171 -1.21 -1.44 0.83
C ILE A 171 -1.10 -1.23 -0.69
N LEU A 172 -0.02 -0.60 -1.17
CA LEU A 172 0.19 -0.34 -2.59
C LEU A 172 0.42 -1.62 -3.42
N ASN A 173 0.93 -2.68 -2.80
CA ASN A 173 1.19 -3.94 -3.48
C ASN A 173 0.03 -4.93 -3.44
N SER A 174 -0.81 -4.88 -2.41
CA SER A 174 -1.78 -5.95 -2.13
C SER A 174 -3.20 -5.48 -1.91
N CYS A 175 -3.44 -4.18 -1.74
CA CYS A 175 -4.76 -3.65 -1.35
C CYS A 175 -5.22 -2.46 -2.23
N THR A 176 -4.60 -2.23 -3.38
CA THR A 176 -5.00 -1.12 -4.27
C THR A 176 -6.35 -1.31 -4.93
N ALA A 177 -6.85 -2.55 -5.05
CA ALA A 177 -8.20 -2.86 -5.52
C ALA A 177 -9.23 -2.97 -4.38
N GLU A 178 -8.79 -2.80 -3.12
CA GLU A 178 -9.65 -2.89 -1.95
C GLU A 178 -10.12 -1.50 -1.52
N SER A 179 -11.23 -1.45 -0.78
CA SER A 179 -11.76 -0.18 -0.28
C SER A 179 -10.75 0.54 0.65
N ILE A 180 -10.80 1.87 0.65
CA ILE A 180 -10.01 2.70 1.57
C ILE A 180 -10.31 2.39 3.04
N TYR A 181 -11.52 1.93 3.35
CA TYR A 181 -11.92 1.45 4.68
C TYR A 181 -11.08 0.25 5.11
N TYR A 182 -10.97 -0.77 4.25
CA TYR A 182 -10.13 -1.94 4.53
C TYR A 182 -8.66 -1.57 4.73
N CYS A 183 -8.14 -0.67 3.89
CA CYS A 183 -6.77 -0.16 4.04
C CYS A 183 -6.57 0.55 5.40
N ASN A 184 -7.56 1.32 5.84
CA ASN A 184 -7.54 1.99 7.14
C ASN A 184 -7.64 0.99 8.30
N GLU A 185 -8.44 -0.07 8.18
CA GLU A 185 -8.53 -1.13 9.21
C GLU A 185 -7.20 -1.85 9.41
N ILE A 186 -6.45 -2.13 8.34
CA ILE A 186 -5.10 -2.70 8.43
C ILE A 186 -4.18 -1.77 9.25
N LEU A 187 -4.20 -0.47 8.97
CA LEU A 187 -3.37 0.50 9.71
C LEU A 187 -3.78 0.60 11.18
N LEU A 188 -5.08 0.75 11.45
CA LEU A 188 -5.63 0.87 12.81
C LEU A 188 -5.34 -0.37 13.65
N SER A 189 -5.48 -1.56 13.07
CA SER A 189 -5.17 -2.83 13.74
C SER A 189 -3.69 -2.96 14.13
N ASN A 190 -2.81 -2.20 13.49
CA ASN A 190 -1.38 -2.15 13.77
C ASN A 190 -0.97 -0.87 14.52
N GLN A 191 -1.93 -0.19 15.16
CA GLN A 191 -1.71 1.03 15.97
C GLN A 191 -1.15 2.21 15.15
N LEU A 192 -1.34 2.16 13.82
CA LEU A 192 -0.99 3.25 12.93
C LEU A 192 -2.19 4.15 12.68
N LYS A 193 -1.89 5.37 12.27
CA LYS A 193 -2.92 6.35 11.91
C LYS A 193 -3.47 6.01 10.51
N PRO A 194 -4.79 6.14 10.28
CA PRO A 194 -5.40 5.89 8.98
C PRO A 194 -4.82 6.81 7.89
N LEU A 195 -4.99 6.41 6.64
CA LEU A 195 -4.60 7.21 5.46
C LEU A 195 -5.44 8.48 5.40
N THR A 196 -6.75 8.32 5.51
CA THR A 196 -7.78 9.35 5.46
C THR A 196 -8.97 8.92 6.30
N VAL A 197 -9.75 9.90 6.77
CA VAL A 197 -11.02 9.66 7.48
C VAL A 197 -12.06 10.58 6.85
N GLU A 198 -13.30 10.12 6.82
CA GLU A 198 -14.43 10.96 6.44
C GLU A 198 -14.43 12.23 7.31
N LYS A 199 -14.69 13.38 6.68
CA LYS A 199 -14.70 14.70 7.32
C LYS A 199 -16.10 15.19 7.57
#